data_AF-A0A0V1Q2D8-F1
#
_entry.id   AF-A0A0V1Q2D8-F1
#
_cell.length_a   1.000
_cell.length_b   1.000
_cell.length_c   1.000
_cell.angle_alpha   90.00
_cell.angle_beta   90.00
_cell.angle_gamma   90.00
#
_symmetry.space_group_name_H-M   'P 1'
#
loop_
_entity.id
_entity.type
_entity.pdbx_description
1 polymer ?
#
loop_
_entity_poly.entity_id
_entity_poly.type
_entity_poly.pdbx_seq_one_letter_code
_entity_poly.pdbx_strand_id
1 'polypeptide(L)'
;MASDPPYLDTEAIFNASDLINSTLISKGYITEKLNFNSINWKDLVQDQIENNRDEEPTKLDELKVTEAIYNNDKNIINIIYSLLQSIERNKAQNKSFNKVISKKDSTIRDLQKKVESLEHQVEHSESRLNRFVQIDQLQLSKRVHDLTHINKLQSQDLNKLKNWCTDIKTKYHIELKKKNIEIDQLKNQLLEKKNLSTTTAFGIPLSIDSSRNNNTTSFDQDINSNVIYNHNPIIDNTNPNTHSNTSLLPILNEQYEQIVIDLTQLIENLISENHKFSRFIKLVNNYYQSLNIQLSNINHKHLDVHNLPNPSDLIDLNEFTGDSANISSKDSLDEIESFEYITKPLLNNVYKNYHYVSNLVELVDSNNSQINVNENGFSSKKIDELKTELEIVTRNWQDAIKTLENWKNYQHANDN
;
A
#
# COMPACT_ATOMS: atom_id res chain seq x y z
N MET A 1 5.17 12.62 90.19
CA MET A 1 4.06 13.10 89.34
C MET A 1 3.93 12.10 88.21
N ALA A 2 2.91 11.26 88.25
CA ALA A 2 2.66 10.24 87.24
C ALA A 2 2.17 10.96 85.98
N SER A 3 2.96 10.89 84.91
CA SER A 3 2.54 11.31 83.59
C SER A 3 1.49 10.32 83.10
N ASP A 4 0.24 10.77 82.99
CA ASP A 4 -0.82 10.01 82.35
C ASP A 4 -0.37 9.59 80.94
N PRO A 5 -0.53 8.32 80.55
CA PRO A 5 -0.17 7.86 79.22
C PRO A 5 -1.04 8.56 78.16
N PRO A 6 -0.48 8.86 76.97
CA PRO A 6 -1.26 9.46 75.89
C PRO A 6 -2.48 8.58 75.59
N TYR A 7 -3.65 9.19 75.52
CA TYR A 7 -4.91 8.52 75.21
C TYR A 7 -4.81 7.91 73.81
N LEU A 8 -4.52 6.61 73.75
CA LEU A 8 -4.45 5.83 72.52
C LEU A 8 -5.87 5.40 72.13
N ASP A 9 -6.35 5.91 70.99
CA ASP A 9 -7.67 5.62 70.44
C ASP A 9 -7.74 4.19 69.86
N THR A 10 -7.84 3.22 70.76
CA THR A 10 -7.96 1.80 70.45
C THR A 10 -9.27 1.44 69.71
N GLU A 11 -10.27 2.32 69.75
CA GLU A 11 -11.57 2.14 69.09
C GLU A 11 -11.46 2.30 67.56
N ALA A 12 -10.58 3.19 67.09
CA ALA A 12 -10.28 3.33 65.67
C ALA A 12 -9.68 2.05 65.07
N ILE A 13 -8.77 1.39 65.78
CA ILE A 13 -8.18 0.11 65.35
C ILE A 13 -9.24 -1.00 65.40
N PHE A 14 -10.15 -0.97 66.37
CA PHE A 14 -11.23 -1.96 66.50
C PHE A 14 -12.16 -1.92 65.30
N ASN A 15 -12.66 -0.73 64.96
CA ASN A 15 -13.55 -0.53 63.81
C ASN A 15 -12.86 -0.88 62.49
N ALA A 16 -11.57 -0.53 62.34
CA ALA A 16 -10.81 -0.86 61.14
C ALA A 16 -10.51 -2.37 61.02
N SER A 17 -10.19 -3.03 62.13
CA SER A 17 -10.02 -4.48 62.22
C SER A 17 -11.29 -5.23 61.83
N ASP A 18 -12.44 -4.83 62.39
CA ASP A 18 -13.73 -5.44 62.08
C ASP A 18 -14.14 -5.25 60.62
N LEU A 19 -13.87 -4.07 60.06
CA LEU A 19 -14.08 -3.81 58.64
C LEU A 19 -13.19 -4.71 57.77
N ILE A 20 -11.89 -4.80 58.08
CA ILE A 20 -10.96 -5.65 57.31
C ILE A 20 -11.37 -7.13 57.41
N ASN A 21 -11.63 -7.62 58.61
CA ASN A 21 -12.01 -9.01 58.85
C ASN A 21 -13.32 -9.36 58.16
N SER A 22 -14.35 -8.52 58.27
CA SER A 22 -15.62 -8.74 57.55
C SER A 22 -15.43 -8.73 56.04
N THR A 23 -14.57 -7.84 55.51
CA THR A 23 -14.33 -7.75 54.06
C THR A 23 -13.49 -8.91 53.54
N LEU A 24 -12.51 -9.38 54.30
CA LEU A 24 -11.67 -10.52 53.92
C LEU A 24 -12.43 -11.85 54.02
N ILE A 25 -13.23 -12.04 55.07
CA ILE A 25 -14.06 -13.24 55.26
C ILE A 25 -15.17 -13.30 54.21
N SER A 26 -15.90 -12.20 53.99
CA SER A 26 -16.98 -12.17 52.99
C SER A 26 -16.49 -12.43 51.57
N LYS A 27 -15.24 -12.02 51.26
CA LYS A 27 -14.60 -12.30 49.98
C LYS A 27 -13.85 -13.64 49.94
N GLY A 28 -13.80 -14.37 51.05
CA GLY A 28 -13.19 -15.69 51.17
C GLY A 28 -11.66 -15.70 51.12
N TYR A 29 -11.00 -14.57 51.42
CA TYR A 29 -9.54 -14.49 51.44
C TYR A 29 -8.94 -15.11 52.71
N ILE A 30 -9.69 -15.11 53.82
CA ILE A 30 -9.31 -15.71 55.10
C ILE A 30 -10.49 -16.50 55.67
N THR A 31 -10.18 -17.59 56.38
CA THR A 31 -11.16 -18.43 57.10
C THR A 31 -11.34 -18.03 58.55
N GLU A 32 -10.32 -17.41 59.15
CA GLU A 32 -10.29 -17.00 60.56
C GLU A 32 -10.06 -15.49 60.68
N LYS A 33 -10.53 -14.89 61.78
CA LYS A 33 -10.37 -13.46 62.04
C LYS A 33 -8.93 -13.13 62.37
N LEU A 34 -8.40 -12.05 61.81
CA LEU A 34 -7.11 -11.47 62.17
C LEU A 34 -7.22 -10.80 63.54
N ASN A 35 -6.38 -11.23 64.47
CA ASN A 35 -6.26 -10.66 65.81
C ASN A 35 -5.10 -9.64 65.83
N PHE A 36 -5.32 -8.51 66.51
CA PHE A 36 -4.32 -7.42 66.61
C PHE A 36 -3.82 -7.25 68.04
N ASN A 37 -2.54 -6.93 68.21
CA ASN A 37 -1.89 -6.86 69.52
C ASN A 37 -2.46 -5.76 70.43
N SER A 38 -2.95 -4.66 69.85
CA SER A 38 -3.51 -3.52 70.57
C SER A 38 -4.92 -3.78 71.12
N ILE A 39 -5.59 -4.85 70.69
CA ILE A 39 -7.02 -5.11 70.97
C ILE A 39 -7.23 -6.51 71.56
N ASN A 40 -6.65 -7.54 70.93
CA ASN A 40 -6.82 -8.94 71.29
C ASN A 40 -5.65 -9.47 72.15
N TRP A 41 -4.97 -8.58 72.88
CA TRP A 41 -3.82 -8.95 73.72
C TRP A 41 -4.12 -10.13 74.65
N LYS A 42 -5.32 -10.17 75.24
CA LYS A 42 -5.75 -11.25 76.14
C LYS A 42 -5.90 -12.59 75.44
N ASP A 43 -6.46 -12.60 74.23
CA ASP A 43 -6.65 -13.83 73.44
C ASP A 43 -5.30 -14.34 72.91
N LEU A 44 -4.41 -13.43 72.50
CA LEU A 44 -3.07 -13.75 71.98
C LEU A 44 -2.10 -14.25 73.06
N VAL A 45 -2.22 -13.73 74.29
CA VAL A 45 -1.42 -14.18 75.43
C VAL A 45 -1.91 -15.53 75.96
N GLN A 46 -3.22 -15.82 75.90
CA GLN A 46 -3.77 -17.12 76.29
C GLN A 46 -3.20 -18.28 75.45
N ASP A 47 -3.03 -18.09 74.14
CA ASP A 47 -2.39 -19.06 73.24
C ASP A 47 -0.91 -19.31 73.58
N GLN A 48 -0.21 -18.33 74.17
CA GLN A 48 1.19 -18.45 74.57
C GLN A 48 1.36 -19.12 75.94
N ILE A 49 0.43 -18.88 76.87
CA ILE A 49 0.41 -19.49 78.21
C ILE A 49 0.05 -20.98 78.12
N GLU A 50 -0.84 -21.37 77.21
CA GLU A 50 -1.22 -22.79 77.06
C GLU A 50 -0.12 -23.66 76.44
N ASN A 51 0.75 -23.07 75.59
CA ASN A 51 1.84 -23.78 74.92
C ASN A 51 3.17 -23.78 75.70
N ASN A 52 3.43 -22.79 76.55
CA ASN A 52 4.64 -22.70 77.38
C ASN A 52 4.30 -22.88 78.86
N ARG A 53 4.05 -24.12 79.29
CA ARG A 53 3.66 -24.45 80.68
C ARG A 53 4.79 -24.35 81.72
N ASP A 54 6.03 -24.08 81.33
CA ASP A 54 7.21 -24.26 82.19
C ASP A 54 7.98 -22.97 82.57
N GLU A 55 7.58 -21.78 82.13
CA GLU A 55 8.26 -20.53 82.53
C GLU A 55 7.29 -19.45 83.04
N GLU A 56 7.73 -18.72 84.08
CA GLU A 56 6.93 -17.90 84.99
C GLU A 56 5.83 -17.02 84.35
N PRO A 57 4.56 -17.11 84.79
CA PRO A 57 3.42 -16.41 84.18
C PRO A 57 3.33 -14.91 84.50
N THR A 58 4.35 -14.29 85.10
CA THR A 58 4.20 -13.01 85.81
C THR A 58 4.69 -11.76 85.09
N LYS A 59 5.28 -11.85 83.89
CA LYS A 59 5.75 -10.66 83.14
C LYS A 59 4.95 -10.29 81.88
N LEU A 60 4.09 -11.17 81.39
CA LEU A 60 3.26 -10.89 80.20
C LEU A 60 1.99 -10.09 80.52
N ASP A 61 1.46 -10.21 81.74
CA ASP A 61 0.27 -9.48 82.20
C ASP A 61 0.53 -7.98 82.49
N GLU A 62 1.79 -7.57 82.65
CA GLU A 62 2.17 -6.16 82.90
C GLU A 62 2.47 -5.34 81.62
N LEU A 63 2.49 -5.98 80.45
CA LEU A 63 2.76 -5.30 79.18
C LEU A 63 1.54 -4.45 78.76
N LYS A 64 1.66 -3.14 78.96
CA LYS A 64 0.70 -2.14 78.47
C LYS A 64 0.89 -1.92 76.97
N VAL A 65 -0.20 -1.65 76.25
CA VAL A 65 -0.18 -1.23 74.84
C VAL A 65 0.70 0.01 74.70
N THR A 66 1.93 -0.16 74.22
CA THR A 66 2.85 0.93 73.93
C THR A 66 2.45 1.61 72.63
N GLU A 67 2.71 2.91 72.50
CA GLU A 67 2.46 3.67 71.26
C GLU A 67 3.12 3.05 70.01
N ALA A 68 4.24 2.35 70.18
CA ALA A 68 4.89 1.61 69.10
C ALA A 68 4.05 0.42 68.59
N ILE A 69 3.32 -0.28 69.47
CA ILE A 69 2.46 -1.43 69.11
C ILE A 69 1.21 -0.93 68.39
N TYR A 70 0.61 0.14 68.89
CA TYR A 70 -0.52 0.81 68.24
C TYR A 70 -0.19 1.29 66.82
N ASN A 71 0.97 1.95 66.64
CA ASN A 71 1.41 2.38 65.33
C ASN A 71 1.75 1.21 64.40
N ASN A 72 2.24 0.09 64.94
CA ASN A 72 2.45 -1.13 64.16
C ASN A 72 1.12 -1.71 63.65
N ASP A 73 0.12 -1.89 64.52
CA ASP A 73 -1.20 -2.39 64.11
C ASP A 73 -1.88 -1.45 63.11
N LYS A 74 -1.76 -0.13 63.30
CA LYS A 74 -2.23 0.86 62.33
C LYS A 74 -1.54 0.71 60.97
N ASN A 75 -0.24 0.49 60.94
CA ASN A 75 0.51 0.26 59.70
C ASN A 75 0.10 -1.05 59.03
N ILE A 76 -0.08 -2.13 59.79
CA ILE A 76 -0.54 -3.43 59.27
C ILE A 76 -1.95 -3.29 58.66
N ILE A 77 -2.88 -2.66 59.36
CA ILE A 77 -4.23 -2.36 58.88
C ILE A 77 -4.18 -1.56 57.57
N ASN A 78 -3.34 -0.52 57.51
CA ASN A 78 -3.17 0.29 56.29
C ASN A 78 -2.59 -0.52 55.13
N ILE A 79 -1.61 -1.39 55.38
CA ILE A 79 -1.05 -2.28 54.37
C ILE A 79 -2.12 -3.24 53.85
N ILE A 80 -2.86 -3.90 54.74
CA ILE A 80 -3.93 -4.84 54.37
C ILE A 80 -5.02 -4.12 53.56
N TYR A 81 -5.43 -2.93 53.99
CA TYR A 81 -6.42 -2.14 53.27
C TYR A 81 -5.92 -1.71 51.88
N SER A 82 -4.67 -1.26 51.77
CA SER A 82 -4.04 -0.91 50.49
C SER A 82 -3.96 -2.12 49.54
N LEU A 83 -3.59 -3.29 50.07
CA LEU A 83 -3.56 -4.54 49.30
C LEU A 83 -4.96 -4.95 48.84
N LEU A 84 -5.96 -4.87 49.71
CA LEU A 84 -7.35 -5.17 49.36
C LEU A 84 -7.84 -4.25 48.23
N GLN A 85 -7.55 -2.95 48.32
CA GLN A 85 -7.90 -1.97 47.31
C GLN A 85 -7.19 -2.24 45.97
N SER A 86 -5.92 -2.64 46.01
CA SER A 86 -5.14 -3.03 44.83
C SER A 86 -5.73 -4.27 44.15
N ILE A 87 -6.09 -5.30 44.92
CA ILE A 87 -6.75 -6.51 44.42
C ILE A 87 -8.11 -6.16 43.78
N GLU A 88 -8.88 -5.28 44.40
CA GLU A 88 -10.19 -4.86 43.89
C GLU A 88 -10.05 -4.07 42.58
N ARG A 89 -9.07 -3.17 42.50
CA ARG A 89 -8.72 -2.46 41.27
C ARG A 89 -8.31 -3.42 40.16
N ASN A 90 -7.46 -4.41 40.47
CA ASN A 90 -7.03 -5.43 39.52
C ASN A 90 -8.23 -6.26 39.03
N LYS A 91 -9.11 -6.72 39.93
CA LYS A 91 -10.32 -7.46 39.57
C LYS A 91 -11.25 -6.66 38.66
N ALA A 92 -11.44 -5.37 38.94
CA ALA A 92 -12.21 -4.46 38.08
C ALA A 92 -11.57 -4.31 36.70
N GLN A 93 -10.25 -4.13 36.64
CA GLN A 93 -9.49 -4.07 35.39
C GLN A 93 -9.63 -5.38 34.60
N ASN A 94 -9.43 -6.54 35.22
CA ASN A 94 -9.58 -7.85 34.58
C ASN A 94 -11.00 -8.06 34.04
N LYS A 95 -12.03 -7.66 34.79
CA LYS A 95 -13.42 -7.72 34.31
C LYS A 95 -13.64 -6.82 33.08
N SER A 96 -13.03 -5.63 33.06
CA SER A 96 -13.11 -4.72 31.91
C SER A 96 -12.36 -5.29 30.70
N PHE A 97 -11.19 -5.89 30.91
CA PHE A 97 -10.38 -6.52 29.87
C PHE A 97 -11.10 -7.71 29.25
N ASN A 98 -11.70 -8.58 30.06
CA ASN A 98 -12.48 -9.72 29.58
C ASN A 98 -13.70 -9.29 28.75
N LYS A 99 -14.36 -8.17 29.10
CA LYS A 99 -15.42 -7.60 28.26
C LYS A 99 -14.91 -7.13 26.90
N VAL A 100 -13.73 -6.50 26.86
CA VAL A 100 -13.11 -6.07 25.60
C VAL A 100 -12.72 -7.28 24.75
N ILE A 101 -12.15 -8.31 25.34
CA ILE A 101 -11.83 -9.58 24.64
C ILE A 101 -13.10 -10.17 24.05
N SER A 102 -14.16 -10.34 24.84
CA SER A 102 -15.42 -10.91 24.36
C SER A 102 -16.03 -10.10 23.21
N LYS A 103 -15.92 -8.77 23.24
CA LYS A 103 -16.35 -7.90 22.14
C LYS A 103 -15.47 -8.12 20.90
N LYS A 104 -14.15 -8.20 21.06
CA LYS A 104 -13.21 -8.48 19.95
C LYS A 104 -13.48 -9.86 19.34
N ASP A 105 -13.71 -10.89 20.13
CA ASP A 105 -14.05 -12.23 19.64
C ASP A 105 -15.36 -12.25 18.86
N SER A 106 -16.34 -11.45 19.26
CA SER A 106 -17.57 -11.27 18.47
C SER A 106 -17.28 -10.63 17.12
N THR A 107 -16.49 -9.55 17.10
CA THR A 107 -16.12 -8.89 15.83
C THR A 107 -15.29 -9.79 14.92
N ILE A 108 -14.41 -10.63 15.48
CA ILE A 108 -13.64 -11.62 14.72
C ILE A 108 -14.58 -12.64 14.09
N ARG A 109 -15.57 -13.15 14.84
CA ARG A 109 -16.58 -14.08 14.30
C ARG A 109 -17.41 -13.45 13.18
N ASP A 110 -17.79 -12.19 13.32
CA ASP A 110 -18.56 -11.48 12.29
C ASP A 110 -17.72 -11.25 11.02
N LEU A 111 -16.43 -10.89 11.20
CA LEU A 111 -15.49 -10.76 10.09
C LEU A 111 -15.22 -12.09 9.39
N GLN A 112 -15.06 -13.19 10.14
CA GLN A 112 -14.89 -14.53 9.58
C GLN A 112 -16.08 -14.94 8.71
N LYS A 113 -17.32 -14.71 9.18
CA LYS A 113 -18.53 -14.96 8.38
C LYS A 113 -18.57 -14.12 7.11
N LYS A 114 -18.13 -12.86 7.18
CA LYS A 114 -18.08 -11.97 6.01
C LYS A 114 -17.04 -12.44 5.00
N VAL A 115 -15.87 -12.89 5.47
CA VAL A 115 -14.83 -13.47 4.61
C VAL A 115 -15.35 -14.73 3.92
N GLU A 116 -15.95 -15.65 4.66
CA GLU A 116 -16.54 -16.88 4.10
C GLU A 116 -17.64 -16.58 3.06
N SER A 117 -18.50 -15.59 3.33
CA SER A 117 -19.51 -15.14 2.36
C SER A 117 -18.89 -14.53 1.10
N LEU A 118 -17.81 -13.77 1.23
CA LEU A 118 -17.12 -13.17 0.10
C LEU A 118 -16.35 -14.23 -0.72
N GLU A 119 -15.72 -15.20 -0.05
CA GLU A 119 -15.07 -16.34 -0.70
C GLU A 119 -16.08 -17.14 -1.53
N HIS A 120 -17.25 -17.45 -0.97
CA HIS A 120 -18.32 -18.10 -1.75
C HIS A 120 -18.83 -17.26 -2.91
N GLN A 121 -18.91 -15.93 -2.76
CA GLN A 121 -19.32 -15.05 -3.85
C GLN A 121 -18.28 -15.01 -4.98
N VAL A 122 -16.98 -14.98 -4.63
CA VAL A 122 -15.88 -15.06 -5.58
C VAL A 122 -15.90 -16.39 -6.31
N GLU A 123 -15.96 -17.51 -5.59
CA GLU A 123 -16.04 -18.86 -6.17
C GLU A 123 -17.23 -19.00 -7.13
N HIS A 124 -18.39 -18.45 -6.76
CA HIS A 124 -19.56 -18.44 -7.64
C HIS A 124 -19.33 -17.61 -8.90
N SER A 125 -18.71 -16.44 -8.79
CA SER A 125 -18.40 -15.58 -9.94
C SER A 125 -17.35 -16.22 -10.87
N GLU A 126 -16.33 -16.87 -10.32
CA GLU A 126 -15.30 -17.60 -11.07
C GLU A 126 -15.91 -18.79 -11.81
N SER A 127 -16.79 -19.55 -11.16
CA SER A 127 -17.52 -20.66 -11.79
C SER A 127 -18.37 -20.18 -12.98
N ARG A 128 -19.06 -19.04 -12.82
CA ARG A 128 -19.83 -18.43 -13.93
C ARG A 128 -18.94 -17.96 -15.07
N LEU A 129 -17.80 -17.32 -14.76
CA LEU A 129 -16.84 -16.87 -15.76
C LEU A 129 -16.25 -18.05 -16.53
N ASN A 130 -15.80 -19.09 -15.83
CA ASN A 130 -15.28 -20.31 -16.45
C ASN A 130 -16.30 -20.96 -17.39
N ARG A 131 -17.57 -21.01 -17.00
CA ARG A 131 -18.64 -21.51 -17.86
C ARG A 131 -18.81 -20.65 -19.12
N PHE A 132 -18.79 -19.33 -18.98
CA PHE A 132 -18.91 -18.41 -20.11
C PHE A 132 -17.74 -18.55 -21.08
N VAL A 133 -16.50 -18.55 -20.57
CA VAL A 133 -15.28 -18.74 -21.37
C VAL A 133 -15.31 -20.07 -22.12
N GLN A 134 -15.74 -21.17 -21.50
CA GLN A 134 -15.86 -22.46 -22.19
C GLN A 134 -16.90 -22.44 -23.32
N ILE A 135 -18.06 -21.81 -23.11
CA ILE A 135 -19.10 -21.68 -24.13
C ILE A 135 -18.59 -20.83 -25.30
N ASP A 136 -17.98 -19.69 -25.02
CA ASP A 136 -17.45 -18.77 -26.02
C ASP A 136 -16.31 -19.41 -26.83
N GLN A 137 -15.41 -20.13 -26.15
CA GLN A 137 -14.33 -20.85 -26.82
C GLN A 137 -14.88 -21.94 -27.76
N LEU A 138 -15.91 -22.67 -27.34
CA LEU A 138 -16.57 -23.66 -28.20
C LEU A 138 -17.25 -22.99 -29.40
N GLN A 139 -17.97 -21.88 -29.20
CA GLN A 139 -18.60 -21.15 -30.30
C GLN A 139 -17.57 -20.56 -31.27
N LEU A 140 -16.49 -19.96 -30.76
CA LEU A 140 -15.42 -19.40 -31.56
C LEU A 140 -14.69 -20.49 -32.35
N SER A 141 -14.37 -21.63 -31.73
CA SER A 141 -13.73 -22.75 -32.42
C SER A 141 -14.60 -23.30 -33.54
N LYS A 142 -15.92 -23.40 -33.33
CA LYS A 142 -16.87 -23.78 -34.39
C LYS A 142 -16.86 -22.77 -35.53
N ARG A 143 -16.92 -21.46 -35.23
CA ARG A 143 -16.88 -20.42 -36.26
C ARG A 143 -15.56 -20.42 -37.04
N VAL A 144 -14.43 -20.62 -36.36
CA VAL A 144 -13.12 -20.78 -37.01
C VAL A 144 -13.14 -21.99 -37.94
N HIS A 145 -13.67 -23.12 -37.48
CA HIS A 145 -13.79 -24.32 -38.31
C HIS A 145 -14.63 -24.06 -39.57
N ASP A 146 -15.81 -23.46 -39.44
CA ASP A 146 -16.69 -23.12 -40.55
C ASP A 146 -16.02 -22.17 -41.55
N LEU A 147 -15.34 -21.12 -41.07
CA LEU A 147 -14.61 -20.18 -41.90
C LEU A 147 -13.42 -20.83 -42.63
N THR A 148 -12.68 -21.71 -41.94
CA THR A 148 -11.57 -22.44 -42.58
C THR A 148 -12.07 -23.40 -43.65
N HIS A 149 -13.22 -24.04 -43.45
CA HIS A 149 -13.88 -24.88 -44.44
C HIS A 149 -14.31 -24.06 -45.67
N ILE A 150 -14.96 -22.92 -45.46
CA ILE A 150 -15.36 -22.00 -46.55
C ILE A 150 -14.14 -21.51 -47.32
N ASN A 151 -13.07 -21.08 -46.63
CA ASN A 151 -11.85 -20.59 -47.26
C ASN A 151 -11.17 -21.70 -48.09
N LYS A 152 -11.17 -22.94 -47.61
CA LYS A 152 -10.69 -24.09 -48.37
C LYS A 152 -11.51 -24.32 -49.64
N LEU A 153 -12.84 -24.23 -49.56
CA LEU A 153 -13.73 -24.37 -50.71
C LEU A 153 -13.49 -23.26 -51.74
N GLN A 154 -13.45 -22.00 -51.29
CA GLN A 154 -13.15 -20.84 -52.13
C GLN A 154 -11.77 -20.96 -52.80
N SER A 155 -10.76 -21.43 -52.08
CA SER A 155 -9.43 -21.68 -52.64
C SER A 155 -9.46 -22.76 -53.73
N GLN A 156 -10.26 -23.82 -53.56
CA GLN A 156 -10.45 -24.82 -54.60
C GLN A 156 -11.15 -24.24 -55.84
N ASP A 157 -12.17 -23.42 -55.66
CA ASP A 157 -12.89 -22.80 -56.78
C ASP A 157 -12.03 -21.75 -57.50
N LEU A 158 -11.21 -20.97 -56.79
CA LEU A 158 -10.21 -20.09 -57.39
C LEU A 158 -9.18 -20.87 -58.22
N ASN A 159 -8.73 -22.04 -57.74
CA ASN A 159 -7.83 -22.89 -58.50
C ASN A 159 -8.48 -23.45 -59.77
N LYS A 160 -9.76 -23.87 -59.71
CA LYS A 160 -10.52 -24.28 -60.90
C LYS A 160 -10.65 -23.12 -61.90
N LEU A 161 -11.00 -21.93 -61.42
CA LEU A 161 -11.13 -20.73 -62.26
C LEU A 161 -9.79 -20.35 -62.91
N LYS A 162 -8.69 -20.42 -62.15
CA LYS A 162 -7.35 -20.20 -62.67
C LYS A 162 -7.03 -21.17 -63.80
N ASN A 163 -7.31 -22.46 -63.61
CA ASN A 163 -7.10 -23.48 -64.64
C ASN A 163 -7.97 -23.21 -65.88
N TRP A 164 -9.23 -22.84 -65.71
CA TRP A 164 -10.10 -22.46 -66.83
C TRP A 164 -9.59 -21.22 -67.58
N CYS A 165 -9.13 -20.20 -66.86
CA CYS A 165 -8.50 -19.02 -67.47
C CYS A 165 -7.24 -19.40 -68.25
N THR A 166 -6.41 -20.32 -67.73
CA THR A 166 -5.24 -20.80 -68.47
C THR A 166 -5.63 -21.61 -69.71
N ASP A 167 -6.67 -22.44 -69.63
CA ASP A 167 -7.15 -23.24 -70.77
C ASP A 167 -7.75 -22.34 -71.87
N ILE A 168 -8.53 -21.32 -71.49
CA ILE A 168 -9.08 -20.35 -72.43
C ILE A 168 -7.94 -19.54 -73.09
N LYS A 169 -6.96 -19.08 -72.29
CA LYS A 169 -5.80 -18.34 -72.80
C LYS A 169 -4.98 -19.18 -73.78
N THR A 170 -4.75 -20.46 -73.48
CA THR A 170 -4.02 -21.36 -74.39
C THR A 170 -4.81 -21.64 -75.67
N LYS A 171 -6.14 -21.86 -75.56
CA LYS A 171 -7.01 -22.04 -76.74
C LYS A 171 -6.96 -20.83 -77.68
N TYR A 172 -7.12 -19.61 -77.16
CA TYR A 172 -7.03 -18.40 -77.97
C TYR A 172 -5.63 -18.19 -78.55
N HIS A 173 -4.57 -18.50 -77.80
CA HIS A 173 -3.21 -18.43 -78.31
C HIS A 173 -2.97 -19.38 -79.49
N ILE A 174 -3.50 -20.60 -79.42
CA ILE A 174 -3.45 -21.58 -80.53
C ILE A 174 -4.26 -21.09 -81.72
N GLU A 175 -5.46 -20.55 -81.49
CA GLU A 175 -6.30 -20.00 -82.55
C GLU A 175 -5.64 -18.81 -83.25
N LEU A 176 -5.02 -17.91 -82.49
CA LEU A 176 -4.26 -16.78 -83.02
C LEU A 176 -3.05 -17.26 -83.84
N LYS A 177 -2.32 -18.28 -83.37
CA LYS A 177 -1.26 -18.93 -84.17
C LYS A 177 -1.80 -19.55 -85.46
N LYS A 178 -2.93 -20.26 -85.41
CA LYS A 178 -3.56 -20.86 -86.58
C LYS A 178 -3.97 -19.79 -87.60
N LYS A 179 -4.58 -18.69 -87.12
CA LYS A 179 -4.94 -17.55 -87.97
C LYS A 179 -3.72 -16.85 -88.54
N ASN A 180 -2.63 -16.73 -87.79
CA ASN A 180 -1.38 -16.18 -88.29
C ASN A 180 -0.77 -17.06 -89.39
N ILE A 181 -0.78 -18.39 -89.22
CA ILE A 181 -0.36 -19.34 -90.26
C ILE A 181 -1.25 -19.23 -91.51
N GLU A 182 -2.57 -19.09 -91.34
CA GLU A 182 -3.52 -18.88 -92.44
C GLU A 182 -3.21 -17.57 -93.19
N ILE A 183 -2.93 -16.48 -92.46
CA ILE A 183 -2.48 -15.21 -93.05
C ILE A 183 -1.17 -15.40 -93.83
N ASP A 184 -0.19 -16.10 -93.27
CA ASP A 184 1.09 -16.38 -93.94
C ASP A 184 0.90 -17.23 -95.19
N GLN A 185 0.01 -18.23 -95.15
CA GLN A 185 -0.36 -19.04 -96.32
C GLN A 185 -1.05 -18.20 -97.40
N LEU A 186 -2.02 -17.36 -97.04
CA LEU A 186 -2.69 -16.46 -97.97
C LEU A 186 -1.72 -15.44 -98.57
N LYS A 187 -0.78 -14.92 -97.77
CA LYS A 187 0.30 -14.04 -98.23
C LYS A 187 1.20 -14.76 -99.23
N ASN A 188 1.60 -15.99 -98.95
CA ASN A 188 2.41 -16.80 -99.86
C ASN A 188 1.65 -17.12 -101.15
N GLN A 189 0.36 -17.48 -101.09
CA GLN A 189 -0.46 -17.68 -102.27
C GLN A 189 -0.63 -16.40 -103.11
N LEU A 190 -0.69 -15.23 -102.47
CA LEU A 190 -0.75 -13.95 -103.16
C LEU A 190 0.59 -13.63 -103.85
N LEU A 191 1.71 -14.00 -103.24
CA LEU A 191 3.04 -13.91 -103.85
C LEU A 191 3.22 -14.91 -105.00
N GLU A 192 2.70 -16.13 -104.88
CA GLU A 192 2.77 -17.16 -105.92
C GLU A 192 1.85 -16.87 -107.11
N LYS A 193 0.61 -16.43 -106.87
CA LYS A 193 -0.31 -16.03 -107.96
C LYS A 193 0.18 -14.81 -108.73
N LYS A 194 0.97 -13.98 -108.08
CA LYS A 194 1.58 -12.80 -108.65
C LYS A 194 3.04 -13.13 -108.91
N ASN A 195 3.33 -14.03 -109.86
CA ASN A 195 4.68 -14.43 -110.29
C ASN A 195 5.62 -13.21 -110.48
N LEU A 196 6.20 -12.75 -109.38
CA LEU A 196 7.09 -11.60 -109.28
C LEU A 196 8.46 -12.17 -108.93
N SER A 197 9.07 -12.84 -109.91
CA SER A 197 10.51 -12.90 -110.00
C SER A 197 11.01 -11.53 -110.46
N THR A 198 11.40 -10.67 -109.53
CA THR A 198 12.33 -9.53 -109.70
C THR A 198 12.63 -8.95 -108.32
N THR A 199 13.77 -9.28 -107.69
CA THR A 199 15.07 -8.58 -107.80
C THR A 199 15.01 -7.08 -107.48
N THR A 200 15.75 -6.69 -106.41
CA THR A 200 16.43 -5.38 -106.17
C THR A 200 15.53 -4.15 -105.94
N ALA A 201 15.82 -3.15 -105.08
CA ALA A 201 17.05 -2.71 -104.43
C ALA A 201 16.77 -1.85 -103.17
N PHE A 202 17.75 -1.87 -102.25
CA PHE A 202 18.25 -0.79 -101.37
C PHE A 202 17.51 0.55 -101.24
N GLY A 203 17.40 1.02 -99.99
CA GLY A 203 17.22 2.44 -99.67
C GLY A 203 17.05 2.72 -98.18
N ILE A 204 18.17 2.90 -97.46
CA ILE A 204 18.23 3.53 -96.11
C ILE A 204 18.38 5.05 -96.33
N PRO A 205 17.84 5.91 -95.45
CA PRO A 205 18.74 6.81 -94.73
C PRO A 205 18.41 6.98 -93.22
N LEU A 206 19.47 7.05 -92.41
CA LEU A 206 19.53 7.71 -91.08
C LEU A 206 19.16 9.21 -91.25
N SER A 207 18.63 9.97 -90.28
CA SER A 207 19.26 10.33 -89.01
C SER A 207 18.32 11.17 -88.10
N ILE A 208 18.32 10.84 -86.80
CA ILE A 208 18.54 11.70 -85.61
C ILE A 208 17.58 12.86 -85.24
N ASP A 209 16.99 12.68 -84.04
CA ASP A 209 16.62 13.57 -82.93
C ASP A 209 16.36 15.07 -83.16
N SER A 210 15.23 15.56 -82.62
CA SER A 210 15.19 16.35 -81.37
C SER A 210 13.83 17.04 -81.21
N SER A 211 13.15 16.74 -80.09
CA SER A 211 12.41 17.68 -79.24
C SER A 211 12.03 19.06 -79.82
N ARG A 212 10.72 19.39 -79.86
CA ARG A 212 10.06 20.40 -78.98
C ARG A 212 8.82 21.04 -79.63
N ASN A 213 7.72 20.96 -78.87
CA ASN A 213 6.58 21.89 -78.77
C ASN A 213 5.54 22.05 -79.89
N ASN A 214 4.34 21.54 -79.54
CA ASN A 214 3.06 22.26 -79.36
C ASN A 214 2.32 22.90 -80.55
N ASN A 215 1.09 22.38 -80.70
CA ASN A 215 -0.18 23.04 -81.01
C ASN A 215 -0.41 23.54 -82.45
N THR A 216 -1.32 22.89 -83.19
CA THR A 216 -2.72 23.34 -83.37
C THR A 216 -3.46 22.53 -84.46
N THR A 217 -4.61 21.98 -84.07
CA THR A 217 -5.90 21.86 -84.80
C THR A 217 -5.92 21.62 -86.32
N SER A 218 -6.59 20.55 -86.76
CA SER A 218 -7.96 20.59 -87.35
C SER A 218 -8.20 19.51 -88.43
N PHE A 219 -9.36 18.85 -88.30
CA PHE A 219 -10.16 18.11 -89.28
C PHE A 219 -9.47 17.19 -90.31
N ASP A 220 -9.56 15.88 -90.10
CA ASP A 220 -10.39 15.06 -90.99
C ASP A 220 -10.87 13.79 -90.28
N GLN A 221 -12.15 13.54 -90.47
CA GLN A 221 -13.00 12.59 -89.80
C GLN A 221 -13.28 11.49 -90.82
N ASP A 222 -12.99 10.23 -90.50
CA ASP A 222 -13.82 9.12 -90.98
C ASP A 222 -13.58 7.80 -90.23
N ILE A 223 -14.65 7.39 -89.56
CA ILE A 223 -15.15 6.02 -89.38
C ILE A 223 -14.41 5.11 -88.37
N ASN A 224 -14.91 5.27 -87.16
CA ASN A 224 -15.06 4.35 -86.04
C ASN A 224 -15.20 2.84 -86.40
N SER A 225 -14.26 2.01 -85.93
CA SER A 225 -14.47 0.57 -85.71
C SER A 225 -13.70 0.08 -84.48
N ASN A 226 -14.03 0.61 -83.30
CA ASN A 226 -13.74 -0.03 -82.02
C ASN A 226 -14.67 0.54 -80.92
N VAL A 227 -15.98 0.37 -81.12
CA VAL A 227 -16.94 0.42 -80.01
C VAL A 227 -17.04 -0.98 -79.43
N ILE A 228 -16.21 -1.26 -78.43
CA ILE A 228 -16.48 -2.33 -77.48
C ILE A 228 -17.60 -1.80 -76.57
N TYR A 229 -18.83 -2.26 -76.80
CA TYR A 229 -19.89 -2.13 -75.81
C TYR A 229 -19.46 -2.90 -74.54
N ASN A 230 -19.67 -2.28 -73.38
CA ASN A 230 -19.50 -2.83 -72.03
C ASN A 230 -18.13 -2.64 -71.33
N HIS A 231 -17.71 -1.38 -71.16
CA HIS A 231 -16.91 -0.98 -70.00
C HIS A 231 -17.61 0.20 -69.32
N ASN A 232 -18.37 -0.09 -68.25
CA ASN A 232 -18.67 0.94 -67.27
C ASN A 232 -17.38 1.26 -66.50
N PRO A 233 -16.87 2.49 -66.54
CA PRO A 233 -15.81 2.90 -65.63
C PRO A 233 -16.40 2.91 -64.21
N ILE A 234 -15.83 2.11 -63.30
CA ILE A 234 -16.31 1.98 -61.91
C ILE A 234 -16.00 3.23 -61.06
N ILE A 235 -15.22 4.20 -61.57
CA ILE A 235 -14.90 5.42 -60.82
C ILE A 235 -14.90 6.62 -61.78
N ASP A 236 -16.01 7.34 -61.81
CA ASP A 236 -16.11 8.70 -62.35
C ASP A 236 -15.86 9.67 -61.18
N ASN A 237 -14.77 10.43 -61.25
CA ASN A 237 -14.35 11.38 -60.21
C ASN A 237 -14.56 12.84 -60.66
N THR A 238 -15.47 13.08 -61.62
CA THR A 238 -15.65 14.41 -62.24
C THR A 238 -16.93 15.16 -61.84
N ASN A 239 -17.73 14.63 -60.91
CA ASN A 239 -18.87 15.35 -60.33
C ASN A 239 -18.91 15.16 -58.81
N PRO A 240 -18.55 16.16 -57.98
CA PRO A 240 -18.66 16.04 -56.52
C PRO A 240 -20.08 16.26 -56.00
N ASN A 241 -21.10 16.28 -56.86
CA ASN A 241 -22.48 16.57 -56.48
C ASN A 241 -23.45 15.80 -57.35
N THR A 242 -23.72 14.54 -57.02
CA THR A 242 -25.04 13.91 -57.17
C THR A 242 -24.95 12.48 -56.65
N HIS A 243 -25.98 12.08 -55.90
CA HIS A 243 -26.15 10.80 -55.19
C HIS A 243 -25.58 10.73 -53.76
N SER A 244 -26.37 11.32 -52.86
CA SER A 244 -26.84 10.67 -51.63
C SER A 244 -25.78 10.03 -50.70
N ASN A 245 -24.96 10.87 -50.09
CA ASN A 245 -24.33 10.60 -48.79
C ASN A 245 -24.87 11.55 -47.69
N THR A 246 -26.14 11.94 -47.79
CA THR A 246 -26.79 12.80 -46.80
C THR A 246 -27.06 12.08 -45.46
N SER A 247 -26.89 10.76 -45.38
CA SER A 247 -27.05 10.01 -44.12
C SER A 247 -25.74 9.75 -43.37
N LEU A 248 -24.58 9.75 -44.03
CA LEU A 248 -23.30 9.42 -43.38
C LEU A 248 -22.52 10.66 -42.93
N LEU A 249 -22.68 11.81 -43.58
CA LEU A 249 -22.09 13.07 -43.13
C LEU A 249 -22.59 13.52 -41.74
N PRO A 250 -23.90 13.49 -41.41
CA PRO A 250 -24.36 13.81 -40.07
C PRO A 250 -23.91 12.76 -39.05
N ILE A 251 -23.88 11.47 -39.39
CA ILE A 251 -23.44 10.39 -38.49
C ILE A 251 -21.92 10.46 -38.24
N LEU A 252 -21.12 10.81 -39.24
CA LEU A 252 -19.67 10.93 -39.10
C LEU A 252 -19.29 12.21 -38.37
N ASN A 253 -20.05 13.29 -38.56
CA ASN A 253 -19.95 14.48 -37.70
C ASN A 253 -20.42 14.20 -36.27
N GLU A 254 -21.50 13.45 -36.07
CA GLU A 254 -22.03 13.08 -34.75
C GLU A 254 -21.07 12.12 -34.03
N GLN A 255 -20.44 11.17 -34.73
CA GLN A 255 -19.38 10.32 -34.18
C GLN A 255 -18.10 11.11 -33.91
N TYR A 256 -17.73 12.06 -34.76
CA TYR A 256 -16.57 12.92 -34.52
C TYR A 256 -16.84 13.89 -33.36
N GLU A 257 -18.06 14.42 -33.25
CA GLU A 257 -18.51 15.25 -32.14
C GLU A 257 -18.57 14.44 -30.85
N GLN A 258 -19.06 13.20 -30.88
CA GLN A 258 -19.03 12.28 -29.75
C GLN A 258 -17.59 11.93 -29.34
N ILE A 259 -16.70 11.64 -30.29
CA ILE A 259 -15.28 11.40 -30.00
C ILE A 259 -14.62 12.65 -29.41
N VAL A 260 -14.95 13.84 -29.91
CA VAL A 260 -14.44 15.11 -29.37
C VAL A 260 -15.01 15.37 -27.97
N ILE A 261 -16.28 15.06 -27.71
CA ILE A 261 -16.90 15.16 -26.39
C ILE A 261 -16.22 14.16 -25.43
N ASP A 262 -16.05 12.91 -25.84
CA ASP A 262 -15.42 11.87 -25.03
C ASP A 262 -13.94 12.21 -24.75
N LEU A 263 -13.20 12.71 -25.74
CA LEU A 263 -11.82 13.20 -25.58
C LEU A 263 -11.75 14.45 -24.70
N THR A 264 -12.69 15.38 -24.84
CA THR A 264 -12.74 16.58 -23.99
C THR A 264 -13.05 16.20 -22.55
N GLN A 265 -13.99 15.28 -22.33
CA GLN A 265 -14.32 14.73 -21.02
C GLN A 265 -13.12 13.97 -20.42
N LEU A 266 -12.38 13.22 -21.23
CA LEU A 266 -11.14 12.55 -20.81
C LEU A 266 -10.05 13.56 -20.44
N ILE A 267 -9.88 14.62 -21.22
CA ILE A 267 -8.94 15.72 -20.94
C ILE A 267 -9.35 16.45 -19.67
N GLU A 268 -10.63 16.79 -19.48
CA GLU A 268 -11.14 17.43 -18.27
C GLU A 268 -10.95 16.54 -17.04
N ASN A 269 -11.21 15.24 -17.16
CA ASN A 269 -10.97 14.25 -16.10
C ASN A 269 -9.47 14.17 -15.77
N LEU A 270 -8.59 14.08 -16.77
CA LEU A 270 -7.14 14.08 -16.55
C LEU A 270 -6.64 15.38 -15.93
N ILE A 271 -7.18 16.54 -16.34
CA ILE A 271 -6.85 17.83 -15.73
C ILE A 271 -7.31 17.87 -14.28
N SER A 272 -8.50 17.35 -13.99
CA SER A 272 -9.04 17.30 -12.62
C SER A 272 -8.21 16.38 -11.72
N GLU A 273 -7.82 15.20 -12.20
CA GLU A 273 -6.98 14.24 -11.46
C GLU A 273 -5.56 14.78 -11.29
N ASN A 274 -4.96 15.37 -12.33
CA ASN A 274 -3.65 16.03 -12.22
C ASN A 274 -3.67 17.21 -11.26
N HIS A 275 -4.76 17.97 -11.20
CA HIS A 275 -4.93 19.05 -10.23
C HIS A 275 -4.99 18.51 -8.80
N LYS A 276 -5.70 17.39 -8.56
CA LYS A 276 -5.72 16.69 -7.26
C LYS A 276 -4.32 16.22 -6.87
N PHE A 277 -3.57 15.59 -7.80
CA PHE A 277 -2.18 15.19 -7.57
C PHE A 277 -1.28 16.38 -7.25
N SER A 278 -1.33 17.46 -8.03
CA SER A 278 -0.50 18.65 -7.80
C SER A 278 -0.76 19.26 -6.42
N ARG A 279 -2.02 19.33 -6.01
CA ARG A 279 -2.42 19.86 -4.71
C ARG A 279 -2.01 18.94 -3.56
N PHE A 280 -2.18 17.62 -3.71
CA PHE A 280 -1.69 16.63 -2.76
C PHE A 280 -0.17 16.71 -2.57
N ILE A 281 0.60 16.82 -3.66
CA ILE A 281 2.06 16.99 -3.60
C ILE A 281 2.43 18.29 -2.88
N LYS A 282 1.70 19.40 -3.10
CA LYS A 282 1.92 20.63 -2.35
C LYS A 282 1.67 20.46 -0.85
N LEU A 283 0.61 19.75 -0.43
CA LEU A 283 0.35 19.47 0.98
C LEU A 283 1.40 18.56 1.60
N VAL A 284 1.83 17.52 0.88
CA VAL A 284 2.91 16.63 1.32
C VAL A 284 4.23 17.41 1.46
N ASN A 285 4.54 18.29 0.51
CA ASN A 285 5.73 19.13 0.58
C ASN A 285 5.65 20.12 1.75
N ASN A 286 4.48 20.72 2.00
CA ASN A 286 4.25 21.58 3.16
C ASN A 286 4.40 20.80 4.47
N TYR A 287 3.87 19.57 4.53
CA TYR A 287 4.06 18.66 5.67
C TYR A 287 5.54 18.37 5.91
N TYR A 288 6.29 18.00 4.88
CA TYR A 288 7.73 17.76 5.00
C TYR A 288 8.49 19.03 5.36
N GLN A 289 8.09 20.19 4.87
CA GLN A 289 8.69 21.47 5.24
C GLN A 289 8.44 21.77 6.73
N SER A 290 7.21 21.59 7.22
CA SER A 290 6.86 21.75 8.64
C SER A 290 7.60 20.75 9.52
N LEU A 291 7.68 19.48 9.10
CA LEU A 291 8.42 18.44 9.81
C LEU A 291 9.92 18.77 9.84
N ASN A 292 10.52 19.16 8.73
CA ASN A 292 11.94 19.52 8.64
C ASN A 292 12.27 20.78 9.46
N ILE A 293 11.37 21.77 9.51
CA ILE A 293 11.55 22.96 10.36
C ILE A 293 11.58 22.56 11.83
N GLN A 294 10.67 21.68 12.26
CA GLN A 294 10.65 21.22 13.64
C GLN A 294 11.80 20.26 14.00
N LEU A 295 12.25 19.45 13.03
CA LEU A 295 13.43 18.60 13.18
C LEU A 295 14.76 19.36 13.05
N SER A 296 14.74 20.65 12.67
CA SER A 296 15.96 21.44 12.48
C SER A 296 16.60 21.85 13.81
N ASN A 297 17.92 22.02 13.79
CA ASN A 297 18.87 22.11 14.92
C ASN A 297 18.56 23.09 16.08
N ILE A 298 17.51 23.90 15.99
CA ILE A 298 17.17 24.95 16.97
C ILE A 298 16.21 24.42 18.06
N ASN A 299 15.46 23.35 17.81
CA ASN A 299 14.40 22.86 18.72
C ASN A 299 14.72 21.53 19.46
N HIS A 300 15.87 20.89 19.25
CA HIS A 300 16.20 19.59 19.85
C HIS A 300 16.23 19.53 21.40
N LYS A 301 16.23 20.68 22.08
CA LYS A 301 16.19 20.75 23.55
C LYS A 301 14.78 20.73 24.13
N HIS A 302 13.73 20.89 23.31
CA HIS A 302 12.32 20.89 23.73
C HIS A 302 11.42 20.18 22.69
N LEU A 303 11.88 19.03 22.17
CA LEU A 303 11.06 18.19 21.29
C LEU A 303 10.09 17.36 22.14
N ASP A 304 8.96 17.95 22.52
CA ASP A 304 7.81 17.19 23.02
C ASP A 304 7.13 16.51 21.83
N VAL A 305 6.75 15.24 21.97
CA VAL A 305 6.03 14.42 20.98
C VAL A 305 4.78 15.14 20.46
N HIS A 306 4.18 15.97 21.33
CA HIS A 306 3.01 16.77 21.04
C HIS A 306 3.23 17.91 20.01
N ASN A 307 4.48 18.29 19.72
CA ASN A 307 4.76 19.36 18.76
C ASN A 307 4.93 18.85 17.32
N LEU A 308 5.11 17.55 17.09
CA LEU A 308 5.24 16.97 15.75
C LEU A 308 3.91 17.08 14.99
N PRO A 309 3.86 17.69 13.78
CA PRO A 309 2.64 17.81 13.02
C PRO A 309 2.16 16.41 12.66
N ASN A 310 0.97 16.06 13.10
CA ASN A 310 0.36 14.81 12.68
C ASN A 310 0.01 14.94 11.18
N PRO A 311 0.41 13.98 10.33
CA PRO A 311 0.00 13.96 8.92
C PRO A 311 -1.53 14.00 8.72
N SER A 312 -2.34 13.57 9.70
CA SER A 312 -3.80 13.72 9.65
C SER A 312 -4.31 15.16 9.78
N ASP A 313 -3.56 16.04 10.44
CA ASP A 313 -3.99 17.42 10.70
C ASP A 313 -3.71 18.34 9.49
N LEU A 314 -2.80 17.91 8.60
CA LEU A 314 -2.34 18.67 7.43
C LEU A 314 -2.73 18.05 6.08
N ILE A 315 -3.05 16.75 6.05
CA ILE A 315 -3.40 16.04 4.82
C ILE A 315 -4.79 15.40 4.99
N ASP A 316 -5.85 16.18 4.75
CA ASP A 316 -7.22 15.67 4.72
C ASP A 316 -7.59 15.19 3.31
N LEU A 317 -7.72 13.87 3.13
CA LEU A 317 -8.14 13.26 1.87
C LEU A 317 -9.61 13.53 1.52
N ASN A 318 -10.43 13.94 2.49
CA ASN A 318 -11.85 14.22 2.27
C ASN A 318 -12.08 15.54 1.52
N GLU A 319 -11.13 16.48 1.59
CA GLU A 319 -11.17 17.72 0.80
C GLU A 319 -11.04 17.43 -0.72
N PHE A 320 -10.45 16.29 -1.10
CA PHE A 320 -10.17 15.92 -2.49
C PHE A 320 -11.25 15.06 -3.14
N THR A 321 -12.07 14.38 -2.32
CA THR A 321 -13.11 13.45 -2.75
C THR A 321 -14.49 14.09 -2.82
N GLY A 322 -14.68 15.28 -2.24
CA GLY A 322 -15.95 16.00 -2.21
C GLY A 322 -16.44 16.56 -3.56
N ASP A 323 -15.53 16.82 -4.51
CA ASP A 323 -15.89 17.45 -5.79
C ASP A 323 -16.30 16.45 -6.88
N SER A 324 -16.25 15.13 -6.63
CA SER A 324 -16.59 14.11 -7.65
C SER A 324 -18.07 13.70 -7.71
N ALA A 325 -18.93 14.27 -6.85
CA ALA A 325 -20.33 13.85 -6.74
C ALA A 325 -21.21 14.15 -7.97
N ASN A 326 -20.71 14.87 -8.97
CA ASN A 326 -21.49 15.29 -10.15
C ASN A 326 -21.03 14.71 -11.51
N ILE A 327 -20.08 13.78 -11.56
CA ILE A 327 -19.66 13.18 -12.85
C ILE A 327 -19.97 11.69 -12.84
N SER A 328 -21.18 11.38 -13.33
CA SER A 328 -21.70 10.03 -13.52
C SER A 328 -21.08 9.33 -14.75
N SER A 329 -19.78 9.03 -14.70
CA SER A 329 -19.12 8.24 -15.76
C SER A 329 -18.21 7.18 -15.13
N LYS A 330 -18.85 6.14 -14.57
CA LYS A 330 -18.19 4.95 -14.01
C LYS A 330 -17.43 4.14 -15.06
N ASP A 331 -17.73 4.31 -16.34
CA ASP A 331 -17.16 3.49 -17.42
C ASP A 331 -15.92 4.13 -18.08
N SER A 332 -15.63 5.41 -17.82
CA SER A 332 -14.44 6.12 -18.34
C SER A 332 -13.30 6.24 -17.33
N LEU A 333 -13.53 5.76 -16.10
CA LEU A 333 -12.59 5.82 -14.97
C LEU A 333 -11.63 4.62 -14.91
N ASP A 334 -11.90 3.54 -15.64
CA ASP A 334 -11.03 2.34 -15.63
C ASP A 334 -9.73 2.52 -16.45
N GLU A 335 -9.68 3.50 -17.36
CA GLU A 335 -8.46 3.81 -18.13
C GLU A 335 -7.55 4.86 -17.47
N ILE A 336 -8.06 5.61 -16.48
CA ILE A 336 -7.29 6.64 -15.76
C ILE A 336 -7.02 6.10 -14.36
N GLU A 337 -5.75 5.89 -14.01
CA GLU A 337 -5.37 5.50 -12.64
C GLU A 337 -5.94 6.50 -11.63
N SER A 338 -6.96 6.08 -10.90
CA SER A 338 -7.66 6.93 -9.94
C SER A 338 -6.68 7.47 -8.88
N PHE A 339 -6.75 8.79 -8.61
CA PHE A 339 -5.94 9.47 -7.60
C PHE A 339 -5.89 8.72 -6.26
N GLU A 340 -7.01 8.11 -5.87
CA GLU A 340 -7.17 7.39 -4.61
C GLU A 340 -6.32 6.11 -4.52
N TYR A 341 -6.08 5.42 -5.65
CA TYR A 341 -5.29 4.17 -5.68
C TYR A 341 -3.81 4.41 -5.36
N ILE A 342 -3.24 5.52 -5.84
CA ILE A 342 -1.81 5.86 -5.63
C ILE A 342 -1.61 6.63 -4.32
N THR A 343 -2.54 7.52 -3.96
CA THR A 343 -2.38 8.38 -2.78
C THR A 343 -2.57 7.65 -1.45
N LYS A 344 -3.44 6.63 -1.37
CA LYS A 344 -3.63 5.85 -0.13
C LYS A 344 -2.36 5.12 0.34
N PRO A 345 -1.65 4.35 -0.50
CA PRO A 345 -0.38 3.74 -0.13
C PRO A 345 0.69 4.77 0.23
N LEU A 346 0.76 5.89 -0.50
CA LEU A 346 1.75 6.93 -0.24
C LEU A 346 1.49 7.62 1.11
N LEU A 347 0.23 7.95 1.41
CA LEU A 347 -0.15 8.53 2.69
C LEU A 347 0.09 7.55 3.84
N ASN A 348 -0.18 6.26 3.66
CA ASN A 348 0.17 5.23 4.64
C ASN A 348 1.68 5.20 4.94
N ASN A 349 2.52 5.36 3.91
CA ASN A 349 3.97 5.47 4.11
C ASN A 349 4.36 6.77 4.84
N VAL A 350 3.67 7.88 4.59
CA VAL A 350 3.84 9.13 5.37
C VAL A 350 3.45 8.92 6.83
N TYR A 351 2.34 8.24 7.11
CA TYR A 351 1.94 7.88 8.48
C TYR A 351 2.95 6.97 9.18
N LYS A 352 3.48 5.95 8.49
CA LYS A 352 4.53 5.09 9.04
C LYS A 352 5.80 5.87 9.35
N ASN A 353 6.20 6.76 8.45
CA ASN A 353 7.35 7.64 8.67
C ASN A 353 7.15 8.58 9.86
N TYR A 354 5.94 9.14 10.01
CA TYR A 354 5.58 9.92 11.20
C TYR A 354 5.72 9.09 12.48
N HIS A 355 5.18 7.87 12.52
CA HIS A 355 5.32 7.01 13.70
C HIS A 355 6.77 6.62 13.98
N TYR A 356 7.58 6.33 12.96
CA TYR A 356 9.00 6.05 13.15
C TYR A 356 9.76 7.26 13.67
N VAL A 357 9.49 8.45 13.14
CA VAL A 357 10.08 9.70 13.64
C VAL A 357 9.58 10.01 15.06
N SER A 358 8.30 9.82 15.34
CA SER A 358 7.71 9.98 16.69
C SER A 358 8.36 9.04 17.69
N ASN A 359 8.54 7.76 17.34
CA ASN A 359 9.21 6.79 18.20
C ASN A 359 10.69 7.14 18.42
N LEU A 360 11.38 7.66 17.40
CA LEU A 360 12.75 8.15 17.55
C LEU A 360 12.81 9.38 18.46
N VAL A 361 11.85 10.29 18.34
CA VAL A 361 11.74 11.46 19.22
C VAL A 361 11.41 11.05 20.65
N GLU A 362 10.49 10.10 20.87
CA GLU A 362 10.20 9.51 22.18
C GLU A 362 11.44 8.81 22.79
N LEU A 363 12.24 8.13 21.97
CA LEU A 363 13.51 7.53 22.42
C LEU A 363 14.55 8.59 22.78
N VAL A 364 14.61 9.69 22.02
CA VAL A 364 15.50 10.82 22.31
C VAL A 364 15.03 11.58 23.56
N ASP A 365 13.72 11.75 23.74
CA ASP A 365 13.13 12.46 24.87
C ASP A 365 13.13 11.62 26.15
N SER A 366 12.96 10.29 26.05
CA SER A 366 13.19 9.37 27.17
C SER A 366 14.65 9.28 27.55
N ASN A 367 15.58 9.32 26.59
CA ASN A 367 17.01 9.46 26.88
C ASN A 367 17.33 10.83 27.51
N ASN A 368 16.75 11.93 27.02
CA ASN A 368 16.92 13.26 27.62
C ASN A 368 16.26 13.39 29.00
N SER A 369 15.13 12.71 29.23
CA SER A 369 14.46 12.64 30.53
C SER A 369 15.24 11.79 31.52
N GLN A 370 15.86 10.70 31.05
CA GLN A 370 16.86 9.96 31.82
C GLN A 370 18.12 10.79 32.07
N ILE A 371 18.54 11.66 31.15
CA ILE A 371 19.68 12.57 31.36
C ILE A 371 19.29 13.69 32.36
N ASN A 372 18.10 14.27 32.29
CA ASN A 372 17.68 15.37 33.16
C ASN A 372 17.30 14.96 34.59
N VAL A 373 16.88 13.70 34.84
CA VAL A 373 16.73 13.18 36.21
C VAL A 373 18.08 12.69 36.77
N ASN A 374 19.02 12.29 35.91
CA ASN A 374 20.32 11.73 36.32
C ASN A 374 21.49 12.72 36.30
N GLU A 375 21.35 13.93 35.76
CA GLU A 375 22.43 14.92 35.68
C GLU A 375 22.88 15.43 37.06
N ASN A 376 22.03 15.36 38.09
CA ASN A 376 22.43 15.73 39.46
C ASN A 376 22.59 14.55 40.44
N GLY A 377 22.20 13.32 40.05
CA GLY A 377 22.12 12.20 41.01
C GLY A 377 22.95 10.97 40.65
N PHE A 378 22.99 10.56 39.38
CA PHE A 378 23.61 9.30 38.98
C PHE A 378 24.99 9.52 38.37
N SER A 379 25.19 10.60 37.60
CA SER A 379 26.53 10.99 37.15
C SER A 379 27.36 11.49 38.34
N SER A 380 26.82 12.29 39.28
CA SER A 380 27.52 12.68 40.50
C SER A 380 27.94 11.46 41.31
N LYS A 381 27.05 10.50 41.60
CA LYS A 381 27.45 9.32 42.37
C LYS A 381 28.51 8.47 41.67
N LYS A 382 28.38 8.25 40.35
CA LYS A 382 29.39 7.50 39.59
C LYS A 382 30.71 8.28 39.47
N ILE A 383 30.65 9.61 39.33
CA ILE A 383 31.81 10.51 39.26
C ILE A 383 32.46 10.65 40.64
N ASP A 384 31.68 10.67 41.72
CA ASP A 384 32.15 10.72 43.09
C ASP A 384 32.73 9.36 43.50
N GLU A 385 32.10 8.24 43.12
CA GLU A 385 32.70 6.90 43.21
C GLU A 385 34.02 6.85 42.43
N LEU A 386 34.04 7.25 41.16
CA LEU A 386 35.27 7.28 40.36
C LEU A 386 36.32 8.25 40.92
N LYS A 387 35.92 9.38 41.52
CA LYS A 387 36.85 10.30 42.21
C LYS A 387 37.40 9.66 43.47
N THR A 388 36.58 9.00 44.27
CA THR A 388 37.04 8.28 45.47
C THR A 388 37.93 7.10 45.11
N GLU A 389 37.63 6.37 44.04
CA GLU A 389 38.50 5.31 43.52
C GLU A 389 39.82 5.89 43.01
N LEU A 390 39.80 7.01 42.30
CA LEU A 390 41.01 7.69 41.82
C LEU A 390 41.83 8.25 43.01
N GLU A 391 41.18 8.74 44.07
CA GLU A 391 41.84 9.16 45.31
C GLU A 391 42.46 7.98 46.07
N ILE A 392 41.76 6.84 46.17
CA ILE A 392 42.28 5.61 46.77
C ILE A 392 43.45 5.08 45.95
N VAL A 393 43.36 5.05 44.63
CA VAL A 393 44.44 4.61 43.75
C VAL A 393 45.63 5.55 43.86
N THR A 394 45.45 6.87 43.81
CA THR A 394 46.56 7.81 43.97
C THR A 394 47.22 7.73 45.34
N ARG A 395 46.44 7.52 46.41
CA ARG A 395 46.98 7.26 47.75
C ARG A 395 47.77 5.95 47.81
N ASN A 396 47.23 4.87 47.25
CA ASN A 396 47.92 3.57 47.18
C ASN A 396 49.20 3.66 46.36
N TRP A 397 49.21 4.44 45.28
CA TRP A 397 50.42 4.71 44.50
C TRP A 397 51.44 5.53 45.27
N GLN A 398 51.02 6.55 46.02
CA GLN A 398 51.92 7.32 46.89
C GLN A 398 52.49 6.46 48.03
N ASP A 399 51.69 5.60 48.64
CA ASP A 399 52.16 4.67 49.67
C ASP A 399 53.08 3.60 49.07
N ALA A 400 52.79 3.09 47.87
CA ALA A 400 53.70 2.21 47.14
C ALA A 400 55.04 2.91 46.84
N ILE A 401 55.03 4.16 46.39
CA ILE A 401 56.26 4.95 46.18
C ILE A 401 57.02 5.15 47.49
N LYS A 402 56.35 5.52 48.59
CA LYS A 402 56.99 5.66 49.91
C LYS A 402 57.57 4.35 50.42
N THR A 403 56.89 3.23 50.24
CA THR A 403 57.45 1.93 50.61
C THR A 403 58.67 1.61 49.77
N LEU A 404 58.66 1.92 48.47
CA LEU A 404 59.81 1.73 47.58
C LEU A 404 60.99 2.63 47.96
N GLU A 405 60.73 3.89 48.33
CA GLU A 405 61.74 4.80 48.89
C GLU A 405 62.27 4.31 50.23
N ASN A 406 61.41 3.81 51.12
CA ASN A 406 61.84 3.21 52.38
C ASN A 406 62.71 1.97 52.14
N TRP A 407 62.33 1.10 51.21
CA TRP A 407 63.16 -0.05 50.80
C TRP A 407 64.50 0.39 50.24
N LYS A 408 64.54 1.43 49.40
CA LYS A 408 65.78 2.00 48.88
C LYS A 408 66.65 2.59 50.00
N ASN A 409 66.04 3.26 50.98
CA ASN A 409 66.75 3.79 52.14
C ASN A 409 67.28 2.68 53.05
N TYR A 410 66.53 1.59 53.24
CA TYR A 410 67.00 0.39 53.94
C TYR A 410 68.16 -0.29 53.20
N GLN A 411 68.11 -0.32 51.86
CA GLN A 411 69.20 -0.85 51.04
C GLN A 411 70.47 0.02 51.17
N HIS A 412 70.33 1.35 51.13
CA HIS A 412 71.45 2.26 51.37
C HIS A 412 71.96 2.26 52.83
N ALA A 413 71.13 1.90 53.81
CA ALA A 413 71.54 1.74 55.20
C ALA A 413 72.22 0.39 55.50
N ASN A 414 72.04 -0.62 54.64
CA ASN A 414 72.74 -1.91 54.71
C ASN A 414 74.05 -1.93 53.89
N ASP A 415 74.24 -0.96 52.99
CA ASP A 415 75.45 -0.81 52.16
C ASP A 415 76.50 0.16 52.76
N ASN A 416 76.23 0.72 53.95
CA ASN A 416 77.18 1.42 54.83
C ASN A 416 77.40 0.61 56.10
#